data_AF-A0A7V8SUS2-F1
#
_entry.id   AF-A0A7V8SUS2-F1
#
_cell.length_a   1.000
_cell.length_b   1.000
_cell.length_c   1.000
_cell.angle_alpha   90.00
_cell.angle_beta   90.00
_cell.angle_gamma   90.00
#
_symmetry.space_group_name_H-M   'P 1'
#
loop_
_entity.id
_entity.type
_entity.pdbx_description
1 polymer ?
#
loop_
_entity_poly.entity_id
_entity_poly.type
_entity_poly.pdbx_seq_one_letter_code
_entity_poly.pdbx_strand_id
1 'polypeptide(L)'
;MKRSKTLRESDAKIDRSRVHAPLEAIRLVKETSTKKFDATVEVAMRLGVDPRKADQMVRGTVNLPHGTGKTARVLVFATGDRAAAAEAAGADIVGADELIEEVAGGRLDFDAVVATPDLMGKVGRLGRVLGPRGLMPNPKTGTVTPDVTKAVEDIKGGKIEFRVDKHSNLHFIVGKASFDDQQLVENYAAALEEITRLRPSAAKGRYIKKITFTSTMGPGVPVDSNRTRNLLSEEDALAV
;
A
#
# COMPACT_ATOMS: atom_id res chain seq x y z
N MET A 1 -16.28 19.30 14.43
CA MET A 1 -15.01 19.15 15.19
C MET A 1 -14.12 20.36 14.96
N LYS A 2 -13.57 20.97 16.01
CA LYS A 2 -12.56 22.04 15.86
C LYS A 2 -11.26 21.43 15.32
N ARG A 3 -10.75 21.96 14.21
CA ARG A 3 -9.47 21.56 13.59
C ARG A 3 -8.35 22.51 14.01
N SER A 4 -7.11 22.03 13.99
CA SER A 4 -5.93 22.86 14.26
C SER A 4 -5.86 24.04 13.29
N LYS A 5 -5.17 25.13 13.68
CA LYS A 5 -4.99 26.30 12.83
C LYS A 5 -4.30 25.94 11.50
N THR A 6 -3.24 25.13 11.58
CA THR A 6 -2.46 24.68 10.42
C THR A 6 -3.30 23.83 9.45
N LEU A 7 -4.12 22.91 9.96
CA LEU A 7 -4.98 22.10 9.10
C LEU A 7 -6.06 22.95 8.42
N ARG A 8 -6.59 23.99 9.09
CA ARG A 8 -7.56 24.90 8.48
C ARG A 8 -6.95 25.74 7.36
N GLU A 9 -5.71 26.21 7.55
CA GLU A 9 -4.99 26.96 6.52
C GLU A 9 -4.70 26.10 5.29
N SER A 10 -4.24 24.85 5.49
CA SER A 10 -4.04 23.91 4.38
C SER A 10 -5.35 23.55 3.68
N ASP A 11 -6.44 23.34 4.43
CA ASP A 11 -7.75 22.98 3.89
C ASP A 11 -8.36 24.11 3.05
N ALA A 12 -8.07 25.37 3.38
CA ALA A 12 -8.54 26.53 2.61
C ALA A 12 -7.89 26.65 1.23
N LYS A 13 -6.74 26.00 1.01
CA LYS A 13 -6.07 25.96 -0.30
C LYS A 13 -6.68 24.93 -1.27
N ILE A 14 -7.54 24.04 -0.77
CA ILE A 14 -8.11 22.95 -1.56
C ILE A 14 -9.58 23.26 -1.83
N ASP A 15 -9.90 23.34 -3.12
CA ASP A 15 -11.29 23.38 -3.54
C ASP A 15 -11.89 21.97 -3.52
N ARG A 16 -12.67 21.67 -2.49
CA ARG A 16 -13.34 20.36 -2.36
C ARG A 16 -14.48 20.14 -3.33
N SER A 17 -14.97 21.20 -3.98
CA SER A 17 -16.04 21.11 -4.97
C SER A 17 -15.53 20.71 -6.35
N ARG A 18 -14.23 20.97 -6.60
CA ARG A 18 -13.52 20.58 -7.81
C ARG A 18 -12.87 19.20 -7.67
N VAL A 19 -12.79 18.50 -8.80
CA VAL A 19 -11.94 17.32 -8.94
C VAL A 19 -10.66 17.73 -9.66
N HIS A 20 -9.51 17.32 -9.13
CA HIS A 20 -8.20 17.68 -9.67
C HIS A 20 -7.64 16.58 -10.56
N ALA A 21 -6.78 16.96 -11.51
CA ALA A 21 -5.96 16.00 -12.22
C ALA A 21 -4.97 15.32 -11.24
N PRO A 22 -4.53 14.06 -11.47
CA PRO A 22 -3.62 13.36 -10.57
C PRO A 22 -2.32 14.13 -10.26
N LEU A 23 -1.71 14.76 -11.28
CA LEU A 23 -0.52 15.58 -11.11
C LEU A 23 -0.79 16.83 -10.25
N GLU A 24 -1.85 17.57 -10.56
CA GLU A 24 -2.29 18.74 -9.78
C GLU A 24 -2.57 18.36 -8.32
N ALA A 25 -3.24 17.22 -8.11
CA ALA A 25 -3.54 16.72 -6.78
C ALA A 25 -2.29 16.36 -5.99
N ILE A 26 -1.29 15.72 -6.61
CA ILE A 26 -0.01 15.41 -5.96
C ILE A 26 0.71 16.69 -5.53
N ARG A 27 0.75 17.71 -6.39
CA ARG A 27 1.33 19.02 -6.05
C ARG A 27 0.64 19.67 -4.87
N LEU A 28 -0.69 19.69 -4.87
CA LEU A 28 -1.49 20.20 -3.75
C LEU A 28 -1.25 19.41 -2.47
N VAL A 29 -1.15 18.08 -2.53
CA VAL A 29 -0.86 17.24 -1.36
C VAL A 29 0.55 17.50 -0.81
N LYS A 30 1.55 17.71 -1.67
CA LYS A 30 2.90 18.08 -1.25
C LYS A 30 2.93 19.46 -0.61
N GLU A 31 2.23 20.44 -1.18
CA GLU A 31 2.15 21.80 -0.64
C GLU A 31 1.44 21.85 0.72
N THR A 32 0.39 21.04 0.89
CA THR A 32 -0.43 20.99 2.10
C THR A 32 0.10 20.02 3.16
N SER A 33 1.20 19.32 2.85
CA SER A 33 1.90 18.41 3.76
C SER A 33 2.56 19.14 4.93
N THR A 34 2.75 18.42 6.03
CA THR A 34 3.51 18.93 7.19
C THR A 34 4.99 19.05 6.84
N LYS A 35 5.60 20.17 7.23
CA LYS A 35 7.05 20.41 7.03
C LYS A 35 7.93 19.84 8.16
N LYS A 36 7.33 19.30 9.22
CA LYS A 36 8.07 18.83 10.41
C LYS A 36 8.78 17.49 10.21
N PHE A 37 8.26 16.66 9.31
CA PHE A 37 8.80 15.35 8.98
C PHE A 37 8.38 14.98 7.56
N ASP A 38 9.07 14.03 6.94
CA ASP A 38 8.72 13.55 5.60
C ASP A 38 7.47 12.65 5.65
N ALA A 39 6.33 13.30 5.42
CA ALA A 39 5.03 12.68 5.47
C ALA A 39 4.84 11.69 4.32
N THR A 40 4.07 10.63 4.60
CA THR A 40 3.71 9.65 3.58
C THR A 40 2.49 10.17 2.81
N VAL A 41 2.55 10.08 1.49
CA VAL A 41 1.43 10.33 0.59
C VAL A 41 0.69 9.02 0.37
N GLU A 42 -0.60 9.04 0.66
CA GLU A 42 -1.50 7.90 0.59
C GLU A 42 -2.73 8.21 -0.25
N VAL A 43 -3.33 7.17 -0.79
CA VAL A 43 -4.48 7.24 -1.67
C VAL A 43 -5.60 6.43 -1.06
N ALA A 44 -6.76 7.07 -0.92
CA ALA A 44 -8.02 6.42 -0.58
C ALA A 44 -8.89 6.33 -1.84
N MET A 45 -9.20 5.10 -2.25
CA MET A 45 -10.10 4.83 -3.37
C MET A 45 -11.36 4.14 -2.86
N ARG A 46 -12.53 4.67 -3.24
CA ARG A 46 -13.81 4.01 -3.00
C ARG A 46 -14.19 3.19 -4.21
N LEU A 47 -14.28 1.88 -4.04
CA LEU A 47 -14.65 0.94 -5.09
C LEU A 47 -16.16 0.65 -5.10
N GLY A 48 -16.65 0.22 -6.25
CA GLY A 48 -18.02 -0.18 -6.53
C GLY A 48 -18.30 -1.66 -6.28
N VAL A 49 -17.61 -2.27 -5.32
CA VAL A 49 -17.75 -3.69 -4.97
C VAL A 49 -18.51 -3.88 -3.66
N ASP A 50 -19.13 -5.04 -3.48
CA ASP A 50 -19.72 -5.46 -2.20
C ASP A 50 -18.75 -6.38 -1.42
N PRO A 51 -18.06 -5.87 -0.39
CA PRO A 51 -17.05 -6.64 0.35
C PRO A 51 -17.64 -7.79 1.18
N ARG A 52 -18.97 -7.86 1.32
CA ARG A 52 -19.64 -8.99 1.98
C ARG A 52 -19.68 -10.23 1.09
N LYS A 53 -19.49 -10.06 -0.22
CA LYS A 53 -19.50 -11.15 -1.20
C LYS A 53 -18.07 -11.54 -1.55
N ALA A 54 -17.75 -12.82 -1.39
CA ALA A 54 -16.38 -13.32 -1.59
C ALA A 54 -15.89 -13.17 -3.03
N ASP A 55 -16.79 -13.25 -4.02
CA ASP A 55 -16.52 -13.05 -5.45
C ASP A 55 -16.24 -11.59 -5.82
N GLN A 56 -16.54 -10.64 -4.94
CA GLN A 56 -16.27 -9.21 -5.14
C GLN A 56 -15.16 -8.67 -4.25
N MET A 57 -14.50 -9.53 -3.48
CA MET A 57 -13.39 -9.14 -2.62
C MET A 57 -12.14 -8.84 -3.47
N VAL A 58 -11.74 -7.58 -3.52
CA VAL A 58 -10.51 -7.15 -4.19
C VAL A 58 -9.37 -7.17 -3.18
N ARG A 59 -8.34 -7.95 -3.50
CA ARG A 59 -7.08 -8.01 -2.78
C ARG A 59 -5.96 -8.22 -3.81
N GLY A 60 -4.88 -7.48 -3.66
CA GLY A 60 -3.76 -7.55 -4.59
C GLY A 60 -2.48 -7.02 -3.99
N THR A 61 -1.40 -7.23 -4.74
CA THR A 61 -0.09 -6.65 -4.46
C THR A 61 0.42 -5.99 -5.71
N VAL A 62 1.07 -4.84 -5.57
CA VAL A 62 1.74 -4.16 -6.67
C VAL A 62 3.14 -3.73 -6.23
N ASN A 63 4.12 -3.89 -7.12
CA ASN A 63 5.45 -3.34 -6.93
C ASN A 63 5.44 -1.91 -7.47
N LEU A 64 5.71 -0.95 -6.59
CA LEU A 64 5.82 0.46 -7.00
C LEU A 64 7.17 0.68 -7.69
N PRO A 65 7.23 1.28 -8.90
CA PRO A 65 8.48 1.46 -9.65
C PRO A 65 9.53 2.30 -8.89
N HIS A 66 9.08 3.26 -8.07
CA HIS A 66 9.98 4.11 -7.26
C HIS A 66 9.99 3.73 -5.78
N GLY A 67 9.36 2.60 -5.42
CA GLY A 67 9.19 2.16 -4.04
C GLY A 67 8.32 3.09 -3.19
N THR A 68 8.27 2.83 -1.89
CA THR A 68 7.43 3.58 -0.93
C THR A 68 8.20 4.65 -0.14
N GLY A 69 9.54 4.68 -0.27
CA GLY A 69 10.42 5.55 0.53
C GLY A 69 10.55 5.14 2.00
N LYS A 70 10.02 3.97 2.39
CA LYS A 70 10.26 3.36 3.71
C LYS A 70 11.11 2.11 3.54
N THR A 71 12.23 2.03 4.25
CA THR A 71 13.00 0.78 4.37
C THR A 71 12.21 -0.18 5.26
N ALA A 72 11.53 -1.15 4.66
CA ALA A 72 10.79 -2.17 5.40
C ALA A 72 11.76 -3.13 6.09
N ARG A 73 11.56 -3.35 7.39
CA ARG A 73 12.26 -4.40 8.12
C ARG A 73 11.59 -5.74 7.85
N VAL A 74 12.29 -6.65 7.18
CA VAL A 74 11.75 -7.95 6.74
C VAL A 74 12.25 -9.07 7.65
N LEU A 75 11.31 -9.78 8.26
CA LEU A 75 11.56 -11.01 8.99
C LEU A 75 11.24 -12.22 8.11
N VAL A 76 12.13 -13.19 8.07
CA VAL A 76 11.98 -14.39 7.26
C VAL A 76 12.01 -15.64 8.14
N PHE A 77 10.95 -16.43 8.05
CA PHE A 77 10.90 -17.79 8.58
C PHE A 77 11.39 -18.78 7.52
N ALA A 78 12.63 -19.25 7.66
CA ALA A 78 13.25 -20.22 6.75
C ALA A 78 14.27 -21.09 7.49
N THR A 79 14.59 -22.25 6.92
CA THR A 79 15.63 -23.17 7.42
C THR A 79 16.63 -23.52 6.31
N GLY A 80 17.84 -23.95 6.71
CA GLY A 80 18.87 -24.45 5.80
C GLY A 80 19.28 -23.43 4.73
N ASP A 81 19.43 -23.89 3.48
CA ASP A 81 19.89 -23.09 2.35
C ASP A 81 19.00 -21.87 2.07
N ARG A 82 17.70 -21.96 2.37
CA ARG A 82 16.76 -20.84 2.19
C ARG A 82 16.97 -19.72 3.21
N ALA A 83 17.48 -20.05 4.40
CA ALA A 83 17.83 -19.04 5.40
C ALA A 83 19.05 -18.24 4.93
N ALA A 84 20.11 -18.93 4.48
CA ALA A 84 21.29 -18.28 3.91
C ALA A 84 20.95 -17.41 2.69
N ALA A 85 20.08 -17.90 1.81
CA ALA A 85 19.61 -17.14 0.65
C ALA A 85 18.81 -15.88 1.04
N ALA A 86 18.04 -15.93 2.13
CA ALA A 86 17.30 -14.79 2.65
C ALA A 86 18.22 -13.72 3.25
N GLU A 87 19.24 -14.14 4.01
CA GLU A 87 20.27 -13.24 4.54
C GLU A 87 21.04 -12.55 3.41
N ALA A 88 21.43 -13.31 2.38
CA ALA A 88 22.08 -12.76 1.20
C ALA A 88 21.20 -11.79 0.41
N ALA A 89 19.89 -12.01 0.38
CA ALA A 89 18.90 -11.09 -0.21
C ALA A 89 18.69 -9.81 0.63
N GLY A 90 19.33 -9.73 1.79
CA GLY A 90 19.25 -8.59 2.69
C GLY A 90 18.07 -8.63 3.65
N ALA A 91 17.53 -9.80 4.02
CA ALA A 91 16.58 -9.90 5.12
C ALA A 91 17.20 -9.40 6.44
N ASP A 92 16.42 -8.67 7.25
CA ASP A 92 16.94 -8.05 8.48
C ASP A 92 17.00 -9.06 9.64
N ILE A 93 16.06 -10.02 9.66
CA ILE A 93 15.97 -11.07 10.67
C ILE A 93 15.60 -12.37 9.96
N VAL A 94 16.41 -13.42 10.16
CA VAL A 94 16.15 -14.75 9.61
C VAL A 94 16.20 -15.77 10.74
N GLY A 95 15.25 -16.70 10.77
CA GLY A 95 15.22 -17.75 11.78
C GLY A 95 14.11 -18.76 11.58
N ALA A 96 14.08 -19.76 12.44
CA ALA A 96 13.06 -20.82 12.42
C ALA A 96 12.38 -20.94 13.79
N ASP A 97 12.61 -22.03 14.52
CA ASP A 97 11.85 -22.37 15.73
C ASP A 97 12.08 -21.40 16.89
N GLU A 98 13.32 -20.99 17.15
CA GLU A 98 13.66 -20.04 18.22
C GLU A 98 12.98 -18.68 17.99
N LEU A 99 13.01 -18.20 16.75
CA LEU A 99 12.39 -16.92 16.37
C LEU A 99 10.86 -16.99 16.46
N ILE A 100 10.25 -18.15 16.19
CA ILE A 100 8.81 -18.35 16.36
C ILE A 100 8.43 -18.20 17.84
N GLU A 101 9.23 -18.71 18.77
CA GLU A 101 8.99 -18.56 20.20
C GLU A 101 9.15 -17.11 20.66
N GLU A 102 10.17 -16.38 20.17
CA GLU A 102 10.34 -14.96 20.47
C GLU A 102 9.18 -14.10 19.97
N VAL A 103 8.71 -14.35 18.75
CA VAL A 103 7.55 -13.65 18.18
C VAL A 103 6.27 -14.01 18.94
N ALA A 104 6.12 -15.25 19.40
CA ALA A 104 5.04 -15.64 20.31
C ALA A 104 5.13 -14.89 21.66
N GLY A 105 6.35 -14.66 22.15
CA GLY A 105 6.66 -13.88 23.35
C GLY A 105 6.45 -12.37 23.20
N GLY A 106 6.15 -11.87 22.00
CA GLY A 106 5.78 -10.48 21.74
C GLY A 106 6.84 -9.64 21.02
N ARG A 107 7.90 -10.26 20.48
CA ARG A 107 8.86 -9.58 19.61
C ARG A 107 8.18 -9.16 18.30
N LEU A 108 8.15 -7.86 18.02
CA LEU A 108 7.39 -7.25 16.91
C LEU A 108 8.14 -6.10 16.23
N ASP A 109 9.47 -6.21 16.20
CA ASP A 109 10.38 -5.26 15.57
C ASP A 109 10.51 -5.55 14.06
N PHE A 110 9.42 -5.69 13.33
CA PHE A 110 9.46 -5.91 11.88
C PHE A 110 8.19 -5.39 11.21
N ASP A 111 8.30 -5.04 9.93
CA ASP A 111 7.22 -4.48 9.12
C ASP A 111 6.60 -5.51 8.19
N ALA A 112 7.34 -6.55 7.80
CA ALA A 112 6.88 -7.59 6.90
C ALA A 112 7.43 -8.97 7.31
N VAL A 113 6.64 -10.01 7.06
CA VAL A 113 7.01 -11.40 7.36
C VAL A 113 6.90 -12.24 6.10
N VAL A 114 7.96 -12.96 5.78
CA VAL A 114 8.01 -13.99 4.72
C VAL A 114 8.20 -15.34 5.39
N ALA A 115 7.54 -16.38 4.88
CA ALA A 115 7.69 -17.72 5.40
C ALA A 115 7.81 -18.75 4.28
N THR A 116 8.59 -19.80 4.51
CA THR A 116 8.59 -20.97 3.62
C THR A 116 7.37 -21.86 3.91
N PRO A 117 6.82 -22.55 2.89
CA PRO A 117 5.60 -23.36 3.05
C PRO A 117 5.70 -24.45 4.14
N ASP A 118 6.90 -25.00 4.35
CA ASP A 118 7.21 -26.03 5.34
C ASP A 118 7.05 -25.55 6.79
N LEU A 119 7.31 -24.26 7.07
CA LEU A 119 7.20 -23.70 8.42
C LEU A 119 5.81 -23.15 8.73
N MET A 120 4.88 -23.18 7.77
CA MET A 120 3.56 -22.57 7.95
C MET A 120 2.70 -23.24 9.02
N GLY A 121 2.88 -24.54 9.26
CA GLY A 121 2.18 -25.24 10.35
C GLY A 121 2.53 -24.68 11.74
N LYS A 122 3.77 -24.20 11.92
CA LYS A 122 4.23 -23.60 13.17
C LYS A 122 3.88 -22.12 13.23
N VAL A 123 4.18 -21.36 12.16
CA VAL A 123 3.88 -19.91 12.06
C VAL A 123 2.37 -19.63 12.14
N GLY A 124 1.51 -20.56 11.69
CA GLY A 124 0.06 -20.45 11.83
C GLY A 124 -0.41 -20.29 13.28
N ARG A 125 0.34 -20.82 14.26
CA ARG A 125 0.05 -20.64 15.70
C ARG A 125 0.23 -19.19 16.16
N LEU A 126 1.05 -18.42 15.46
CA LEU A 126 1.27 -16.99 15.71
C LEU A 126 0.11 -16.11 15.21
N GLY A 127 -0.95 -16.70 14.64
CA GLY A 127 -2.10 -15.96 14.13
C GLY A 127 -2.77 -15.03 15.15
N ARG A 128 -2.69 -15.34 16.46
CA ARG A 128 -3.19 -14.44 17.52
C ARG A 128 -2.39 -13.14 17.64
N VAL A 129 -1.09 -13.19 17.36
CA VAL A 129 -0.18 -12.04 17.47
C VAL A 129 -0.08 -11.31 16.12
N LEU A 130 0.18 -12.05 15.04
CA LEU A 130 0.40 -11.50 13.70
C LEU A 130 -0.89 -11.13 12.97
N GLY A 131 -1.99 -11.85 13.25
CA GLY A 131 -3.28 -11.67 12.56
C GLY A 131 -3.90 -10.28 12.74
N PRO A 132 -4.10 -9.78 13.97
CA PRO A 132 -4.67 -8.44 14.20
C PRO A 132 -3.85 -7.30 13.59
N ARG A 133 -2.55 -7.51 13.37
CA ARG A 133 -1.62 -6.53 12.79
C ARG A 133 -1.46 -6.65 11.28
N GLY A 134 -2.08 -7.65 10.65
CA GLY A 134 -1.93 -7.89 9.21
C GLY A 134 -0.54 -8.37 8.78
N LEU A 135 0.31 -8.79 9.72
CA LEU A 135 1.68 -9.27 9.45
C LEU A 135 1.73 -10.77 9.15
N MET A 136 0.58 -11.43 9.10
CA MET A 136 0.51 -12.87 8.89
C MET A 136 0.85 -13.21 7.42
N PRO A 137 1.86 -14.06 7.15
CA PRO A 137 2.19 -14.48 5.79
C PRO A 137 1.00 -15.14 5.09
N ASN A 138 0.83 -14.85 3.80
CA ASN A 138 -0.26 -15.38 3.01
C ASN A 138 0.23 -15.84 1.62
N PRO A 139 -0.13 -17.06 1.18
CA PRO A 139 0.20 -17.50 -0.19
C PRO A 139 -0.37 -16.57 -1.27
N LYS A 140 -1.53 -15.94 -1.02
CA LYS A 140 -2.17 -15.04 -2.00
C LYS A 140 -1.41 -13.73 -2.21
N THR A 141 -0.60 -13.32 -1.25
CA THR A 141 0.21 -12.09 -1.34
C THR A 141 1.65 -12.41 -1.76
N GLY A 142 1.96 -13.69 -2.01
CA GLY A 142 3.29 -14.14 -2.38
C GLY A 142 4.31 -14.09 -1.24
N THR A 143 3.88 -13.86 0.01
CA THR A 143 4.78 -13.88 1.18
C THR A 143 4.98 -15.29 1.76
N VAL A 144 4.28 -16.27 1.20
CA VAL A 144 4.54 -17.70 1.42
C VAL A 144 5.00 -18.30 0.10
N THR A 145 6.29 -18.51 -0.03
CA THR A 145 6.91 -18.98 -1.27
C THR A 145 8.18 -19.79 -0.99
N PRO A 146 8.51 -20.79 -1.81
CA PRO A 146 9.82 -21.43 -1.77
C PRO A 146 10.95 -20.49 -2.21
N ASP A 147 10.65 -19.48 -3.05
CA ASP A 147 11.61 -18.47 -3.53
C ASP A 147 11.65 -17.27 -2.59
N VAL A 148 12.44 -17.41 -1.52
CA VAL A 148 12.53 -16.43 -0.43
C VAL A 148 13.28 -15.17 -0.86
N THR A 149 14.32 -15.31 -1.69
CA THR A 149 15.14 -14.21 -2.20
C THR A 149 14.28 -13.19 -2.94
N LYS A 150 13.47 -13.65 -3.90
CA LYS A 150 12.59 -12.77 -4.66
C LYS A 150 11.55 -12.08 -3.78
N ALA A 151 11.00 -12.79 -2.78
CA ALA A 151 10.03 -12.21 -1.87
C ALA A 151 10.63 -11.09 -1.00
N VAL A 152 11.87 -11.25 -0.54
CA VAL A 152 12.58 -10.23 0.23
C VAL A 152 12.89 -9.01 -0.64
N GLU A 153 13.41 -9.24 -1.85
CA GLU A 153 13.70 -8.17 -2.83
C GLU A 153 12.44 -7.38 -3.20
N ASP A 154 11.34 -8.07 -3.48
CA ASP A 154 10.04 -7.46 -3.78
C ASP A 154 9.57 -6.54 -2.64
N ILE A 155 9.61 -7.04 -1.40
CA ILE A 155 9.15 -6.28 -0.23
C ILE A 155 10.04 -5.07 0.01
N LYS A 156 11.37 -5.23 -0.10
CA LYS A 156 12.31 -4.11 0.05
C LYS A 156 12.25 -3.13 -1.12
N GLY A 157 11.88 -3.60 -2.31
CA GLY A 157 11.60 -2.79 -3.51
C GLY A 157 10.32 -1.97 -3.43
N GLY A 158 9.55 -2.07 -2.34
CA GLY A 158 8.35 -1.27 -2.12
C GLY A 158 7.08 -1.92 -2.67
N LYS A 159 7.00 -3.25 -2.67
CA LYS A 159 5.74 -3.97 -2.83
C LYS A 159 4.74 -3.55 -1.79
N ILE A 160 3.58 -3.08 -2.24
CA ILE A 160 2.46 -2.75 -1.38
C ILE A 160 1.37 -3.82 -1.52
N GLU A 161 0.74 -4.15 -0.40
CA GLU A 161 -0.49 -4.93 -0.37
C GLU A 161 -1.67 -4.01 -0.18
N PHE A 162 -2.75 -4.24 -0.92
CA PHE A 162 -4.00 -3.56 -0.71
C PHE A 162 -5.15 -4.56 -0.61
N ARG A 163 -6.10 -4.25 0.28
CA ARG A 163 -7.31 -5.04 0.49
C ARG A 163 -8.47 -4.10 0.72
N VAL A 164 -9.61 -4.44 0.14
CA VAL A 164 -10.85 -3.70 0.37
C VAL A 164 -11.37 -3.93 1.79
N ASP A 165 -11.76 -2.83 2.45
CA ASP A 165 -12.38 -2.84 3.77
C ASP A 165 -13.88 -3.20 3.71
N LYS A 166 -14.52 -3.24 4.88
CA LYS A 166 -15.98 -3.52 5.00
C LYS A 166 -16.88 -2.43 4.38
N HIS A 167 -16.33 -1.28 4.00
CA HIS A 167 -17.02 -0.12 3.43
C HIS A 167 -16.69 0.11 1.94
N SER A 168 -16.02 -0.86 1.31
CA SER A 168 -15.59 -0.80 -0.09
C SER A 168 -14.49 0.25 -0.35
N ASN A 169 -13.73 0.65 0.68
CA ASN A 169 -12.57 1.51 0.53
C ASN A 169 -11.30 0.68 0.38
N LEU A 170 -10.39 1.20 -0.43
CA LEU A 170 -9.05 0.71 -0.65
C LEU A 170 -8.08 1.80 -0.24
N HIS A 171 -7.14 1.48 0.64
CA HIS A 171 -6.11 2.38 1.10
C HIS A 171 -4.75 1.82 0.72
N PHE A 172 -3.89 2.65 0.13
CA PHE A 172 -2.53 2.29 -0.16
C PHE A 172 -1.62 3.51 -0.19
N ILE A 173 -0.33 3.27 -0.03
CA ILE A 173 0.72 4.28 -0.03
C ILE A 173 1.26 4.42 -1.45
N VAL A 174 1.51 5.65 -1.89
CA VAL A 174 2.17 5.90 -3.19
C VAL A 174 3.61 6.40 -3.04
N GLY A 175 4.00 6.90 -1.88
CA GLY A 175 5.38 7.29 -1.61
C GLY A 175 5.50 8.34 -0.51
N LYS A 176 6.65 9.01 -0.48
CA LYS A 176 6.94 10.12 0.44
C LYS A 176 6.66 11.47 -0.22
N ALA A 177 6.36 12.48 0.60
CA ALA A 177 6.17 13.84 0.12
C ALA A 177 7.48 14.44 -0.47
N SER A 178 8.63 13.88 -0.08
CA SER A 178 9.95 14.21 -0.64
C SER A 178 10.19 13.71 -2.07
N PHE A 179 9.39 12.77 -2.58
CA PHE A 179 9.55 12.25 -3.94
C PHE A 179 9.20 13.30 -4.99
N ASP A 180 9.75 13.15 -6.19
CA ASP A 180 9.37 14.01 -7.30
C ASP A 180 7.90 13.80 -7.69
N ASP A 181 7.29 14.85 -8.25
CA ASP A 181 5.88 14.80 -8.67
C ASP A 181 5.65 13.66 -9.69
N GLN A 182 6.59 13.48 -10.62
CA GLN A 182 6.49 12.44 -11.65
C GLN A 182 6.58 11.04 -11.03
N GLN A 183 7.48 10.84 -10.07
CA GLN A 183 7.64 9.55 -9.38
C GLN A 183 6.36 9.13 -8.64
N LEU A 184 5.71 10.08 -7.98
CA LEU A 184 4.45 9.82 -7.28
C LEU A 184 3.30 9.51 -8.26
N VAL A 185 3.26 10.19 -9.42
CA VAL A 185 2.28 9.90 -10.47
C VAL A 185 2.50 8.50 -11.06
N GLU A 186 3.75 8.12 -11.33
CA GLU A 186 4.09 6.80 -11.88
C GLU A 186 3.80 5.67 -10.88
N ASN A 187 4.07 5.87 -9.59
CA ASN A 187 3.67 4.95 -8.54
C ASN A 187 2.14 4.79 -8.46
N TYR A 188 1.41 5.91 -8.54
CA TYR A 188 -0.06 5.88 -8.60
C TYR A 188 -0.57 5.17 -9.86
N ALA A 189 0.07 5.39 -11.01
CA ALA A 189 -0.28 4.75 -12.28
C ALA A 189 -0.18 3.23 -12.20
N ALA A 190 0.94 2.72 -11.67
CA ALA A 190 1.17 1.29 -11.48
C ALA A 190 0.09 0.66 -10.56
N ALA A 191 -0.24 1.34 -9.46
CA ALA A 191 -1.29 0.88 -8.56
C ALA A 191 -2.69 0.89 -9.23
N LEU A 192 -3.00 1.95 -9.98
CA LEU A 192 -4.28 2.09 -10.68
C LEU A 192 -4.48 1.02 -11.76
N GLU A 193 -3.43 0.71 -12.52
CA GLU A 193 -3.44 -0.34 -13.54
C GLU A 193 -3.73 -1.72 -12.90
N GLU A 194 -3.01 -2.05 -11.83
CA GLU A 194 -3.20 -3.32 -11.11
C GLU A 194 -4.61 -3.42 -10.48
N ILE A 195 -5.10 -2.35 -9.85
CA ILE A 195 -6.47 -2.31 -9.30
C ILE A 195 -7.51 -2.51 -10.41
N THR A 196 -7.31 -1.89 -11.58
CA THR A 196 -8.20 -2.04 -12.73
C THR A 196 -8.18 -3.47 -13.28
N ARG A 197 -7.00 -4.10 -13.30
CA ARG A 197 -6.82 -5.51 -13.69
C ARG A 197 -7.52 -6.47 -12.74
N LEU A 198 -7.53 -6.16 -11.44
CA LEU A 198 -8.19 -6.95 -10.39
C LEU A 198 -9.71 -6.70 -10.28
N ARG A 199 -10.31 -5.99 -11.26
CA ARG A 199 -11.75 -5.76 -11.30
C ARG A 199 -12.51 -7.10 -11.38
N PRO A 200 -13.35 -7.43 -10.38
CA PRO A 200 -14.18 -8.62 -10.42
C PRO A 200 -15.22 -8.51 -11.54
N SER A 201 -15.47 -9.61 -12.27
CA SER A 201 -16.50 -9.68 -13.32
C SER A 201 -17.91 -9.47 -12.76
N ALA A 202 -18.13 -9.84 -11.49
CA ALA A 202 -19.39 -9.64 -10.78
C ALA A 202 -19.65 -8.18 -10.35
N ALA A 203 -18.67 -7.28 -10.49
CA ALA A 203 -18.81 -5.88 -10.11
C ALA A 203 -19.68 -5.12 -11.14
N LYS A 204 -20.85 -4.64 -10.70
CA LYS A 204 -21.80 -3.89 -11.54
C LYS A 204 -21.61 -2.38 -11.40
N GLY A 205 -21.80 -1.66 -12.51
CA GLY A 205 -21.70 -0.21 -12.56
C GLY A 205 -20.24 0.31 -12.51
N ARG A 206 -20.06 1.52 -11.99
CA ARG A 206 -18.76 2.18 -11.94
C ARG A 206 -17.85 1.52 -10.89
N TYR A 207 -16.73 0.96 -11.35
CA TYR A 207 -15.79 0.24 -10.49
C TYR A 207 -15.04 1.16 -9.52
N ILE A 208 -14.57 2.33 -9.97
CA ILE A 208 -13.95 3.36 -9.12
C ILE A 208 -14.94 4.50 -8.94
N LYS A 209 -15.44 4.70 -7.72
CA LYS A 209 -16.44 5.73 -7.40
C LYS A 209 -15.80 7.07 -7.06
N LYS A 210 -14.76 7.06 -6.23
CA LYS A 210 -14.08 8.26 -5.74
C LYS A 210 -12.62 7.95 -5.49
N ILE A 211 -11.74 8.89 -5.80
CA ILE A 211 -10.32 8.86 -5.45
C ILE A 211 -10.04 10.11 -4.62
N THR A 212 -9.25 9.97 -3.55
CA THR A 212 -8.82 11.10 -2.72
C THR A 212 -7.37 10.86 -2.34
N PHE A 213 -6.52 11.83 -2.64
CA PHE A 213 -5.13 11.81 -2.20
C PHE A 213 -5.02 12.56 -0.89
N THR A 214 -4.17 12.08 0.00
CA THR A 214 -3.91 12.77 1.27
C THR A 214 -2.48 12.50 1.71
N SER A 215 -1.93 13.40 2.52
CA SER A 215 -0.73 13.11 3.29
C SER A 215 -1.10 12.72 4.71
N THR A 216 -0.18 12.09 5.45
CA THR A 216 -0.40 11.60 6.83
C THR A 216 -1.06 12.61 7.77
N MET A 217 -0.75 13.91 7.61
CA MET A 217 -1.28 15.00 8.45
C MET A 217 -2.00 16.08 7.62
N GLY A 218 -2.25 15.80 6.35
CA GLY A 218 -2.82 16.76 5.41
C GLY A 218 -4.33 16.61 5.24
N PRO A 219 -4.98 17.62 4.64
CA PRO A 219 -6.32 17.48 4.11
C PRO A 219 -6.35 16.56 2.87
N GLY A 220 -7.52 15.98 2.59
CA GLY A 220 -7.74 15.15 1.41
C GLY A 220 -8.09 15.98 0.17
N VAL A 221 -7.39 15.72 -0.93
CA VAL A 221 -7.59 16.35 -2.25
C VAL A 221 -8.39 15.40 -3.15
N PRO A 222 -9.60 15.79 -3.62
CA PRO A 222 -10.37 14.98 -4.55
C PRO A 222 -9.68 14.87 -5.92
N VAL A 223 -9.59 13.64 -6.44
CA VAL A 223 -8.97 13.38 -7.75
C VAL A 223 -10.03 12.87 -8.72
N ASP A 224 -9.94 13.27 -9.98
CA ASP A 224 -10.81 12.73 -11.02
C ASP A 224 -10.57 11.23 -11.22
N SER A 225 -11.61 10.45 -10.98
CA SER A 225 -11.63 9.00 -11.10
C SER A 225 -11.86 8.50 -12.53
N ASN A 226 -12.17 9.37 -13.49
CA ASN A 226 -12.27 9.02 -14.92
C ASN A 226 -10.91 9.01 -15.62
N ARG A 227 -9.96 9.80 -15.11
CA ARG A 227 -8.65 9.94 -15.72
C ARG A 227 -7.77 8.73 -15.40
N THR A 228 -7.80 7.76 -16.30
CA THR A 228 -7.04 6.50 -16.22
C THR A 228 -5.83 6.47 -17.17
N ARG A 229 -5.69 7.47 -18.04
CA ARG A 229 -4.58 7.68 -18.97
C ARG A 229 -4.11 9.14 -18.91
N ASN A 230 -2.88 9.42 -19.35
CA ASN A 230 -2.29 10.77 -19.33
C ASN A 230 -2.32 11.41 -17.93
N LEU A 231 -1.76 10.70 -16.95
CA LEU A 231 -1.76 11.12 -15.55
C LEU A 231 -0.76 12.26 -15.26
N LEU A 232 0.18 12.49 -16.18
CA LEU A 232 1.20 13.54 -16.13
C LEU A 232 0.80 14.85 -16.80
N SER A 233 -0.36 14.93 -17.46
CA SER A 233 -0.87 16.19 -17.99
C SER A 233 -1.89 16.82 -17.06
N GLU A 234 -1.89 18.16 -17.01
CA GLU A 234 -2.82 18.94 -16.19
C GLU A 234 -4.09 19.33 -16.97
N GLU A 235 -4.04 19.33 -18.30
CA GLU A 235 -5.18 19.66 -19.16
C GLU A 235 -6.25 18.56 -19.11
N ASP A 236 -7.53 18.95 -19.06
CA ASP A 236 -8.65 18.02 -19.09
C ASP A 236 -8.65 17.22 -20.40
N ALA A 237 -8.60 15.89 -20.31
CA ALA A 237 -8.76 14.99 -21.46
C ALA A 237 -10.19 15.02 -22.06
N LEU A 238 -11.04 15.96 -21.64
CA LEU A 238 -12.38 16.21 -22.16
C LEU A 238 -12.41 17.31 -23.24
N ALA A 239 -11.26 17.81 -23.68
CA ALA A 239 -11.16 18.70 -24.83
C ALA A 239 -10.93 17.93 -26.15
N VAL A 240 -11.80 16.96 -26.46
CA VAL A 240 -12.10 16.50 -27.84
C VAL A 240 -13.56 16.05 -27.90
#